data_AF-G1PYS9-F1
#
_entry.id   AF-G1PYS9-F1
#
_cell.length_a   1.000
_cell.length_b   1.000
_cell.length_c   1.000
_cell.angle_alpha   90.00
_cell.angle_beta   90.00
_cell.angle_gamma   90.00
#
_symmetry.space_group_name_H-M   'P 1'
#
loop_
_entity.id
_entity.type
_entity.pdbx_description
1 polymer ?
#
loop_
_entity_poly.entity_id
_entity_poly.type
_entity_poly.pdbx_seq_one_letter_code
_entity_poly.pdbx_strand_id
1 'polypeptide(L)'
;FHIQEGPLVSCENKYCGLGRHCVISRETGQAECACMNLCKRHYKPVCGSDGEFYANHCEVHRAACLKKQKITIVHNEDCFFK
;
A
#
# COMPACT_ATOMS: atom_id res chain seq x y z
N PHE A 1 6.60 -30.21 23.86
CA PHE A 1 7.66 -29.74 22.94
C PHE A 1 7.01 -29.37 21.62
N HIS A 2 6.67 -28.10 21.42
CA HIS A 2 6.40 -27.56 20.08
C HIS A 2 7.40 -26.43 19.88
N ILE A 3 8.43 -26.70 19.10
CA ILE A 3 9.30 -25.69 18.51
C ILE A 3 8.44 -25.04 17.42
N GLN A 4 7.86 -23.87 17.70
CA GLN A 4 7.35 -23.04 16.61
C GLN A 4 8.58 -22.40 15.97
N GLU A 5 9.08 -23.08 14.93
CA GLU A 5 10.05 -22.59 13.97
C GLU A 5 9.66 -21.15 13.56
N GLY A 6 10.34 -20.16 14.14
CA GLY A 6 10.10 -18.75 13.83
C GLY A 6 10.47 -18.51 12.37
N PRO A 7 9.58 -17.99 11.52
CA PRO A 7 9.96 -17.75 10.13
C PRO A 7 10.90 -16.55 10.13
N LEU A 8 12.11 -16.78 9.60
CA LEU A 8 13.15 -15.79 9.35
C LEU A 8 12.53 -14.42 9.00
N VAL A 9 12.79 -13.42 9.84
CA VAL A 9 12.09 -12.12 9.84
C VAL A 9 12.58 -11.20 8.72
N SER A 10 12.71 -11.76 7.52
CA SER A 10 13.22 -11.14 6.29
C SER A 10 12.06 -10.73 5.37
N CYS A 11 12.32 -9.76 4.49
CA CYS A 11 11.36 -9.32 3.49
C CYS A 11 11.26 -10.26 2.26
N GLU A 12 12.08 -11.31 2.19
CA GLU A 12 12.18 -12.18 1.01
C GLU A 12 10.86 -12.81 0.56
N ASN A 13 9.94 -13.12 1.49
CA ASN A 13 8.63 -13.68 1.15
C ASN A 13 7.45 -12.99 1.88
N LYS A 14 7.66 -11.76 2.39
CA LYS A 14 6.61 -11.04 3.12
C LYS A 14 5.73 -10.22 2.18
N TYR A 15 4.47 -10.61 2.04
CA TYR A 15 3.47 -9.83 1.31
C TYR A 15 2.84 -8.76 2.20
N CYS A 16 2.92 -7.49 1.79
CA CYS A 16 2.44 -6.33 2.57
C CYS A 16 1.14 -5.71 2.04
N GLY A 17 0.55 -6.25 0.97
CA GLY A 17 -0.62 -5.67 0.33
C GLY A 17 -0.30 -4.50 -0.61
N LEU A 18 -1.35 -3.95 -1.22
CA LEU A 18 -1.25 -2.88 -2.21
C LEU A 18 -0.85 -1.55 -1.57
N GLY A 19 0.04 -0.79 -2.24
CA GLY A 19 0.52 0.51 -1.76
C GLY A 19 1.46 0.44 -0.56
N ARG A 20 1.95 -0.76 -0.24
CA ARG A 20 2.87 -1.03 0.86
C ARG A 20 4.11 -1.79 0.37
N HIS A 21 5.23 -1.59 1.04
CA HIS A 21 6.43 -2.39 0.85
C HIS A 21 6.91 -2.94 2.20
N CYS A 22 7.63 -4.06 2.13
CA CYS A 22 8.30 -4.59 3.30
C CYS A 22 9.58 -3.78 3.60
N VAL A 23 9.82 -3.46 4.85
CA VAL A 23 11.06 -2.87 5.37
C VAL A 23 11.53 -3.66 6.57
N ILE A 24 12.85 -3.72 6.81
CA ILE A 24 13.38 -4.22 8.07
C ILE A 24 13.46 -3.03 9.04
N SER A 25 12.75 -3.12 10.16
CA SER A 25 12.85 -2.14 11.24
C SER A 25 14.25 -2.19 11.86
N ARG A 26 14.89 -1.03 11.98
CA ARG A 26 16.23 -0.92 12.60
C ARG A 26 16.20 -1.14 14.11
N GLU A 27 15.03 -0.98 14.73
CA GLU A 27 14.85 -1.12 16.18
C GLU A 27 14.65 -2.58 16.59
N THR A 28 13.79 -3.28 15.84
CA THR A 28 13.41 -4.67 16.17
C THR A 28 14.16 -5.71 15.35
N GLY A 29 14.79 -5.31 14.24
CA GLY A 29 15.37 -6.22 13.26
C GLY A 29 14.31 -7.02 12.50
N GLN A 30 13.04 -6.63 12.59
CA GLN A 30 11.91 -7.38 12.04
C GLN A 30 11.40 -6.76 10.74
N ALA A 31 11.01 -7.62 9.80
CA ALA A 31 10.22 -7.25 8.63
C ALA A 31 8.87 -6.64 9.04
N GLU A 32 8.63 -5.40 8.63
CA GLU A 32 7.43 -4.61 8.86
C GLU A 32 6.88 -4.09 7.53
N CYS A 33 5.57 -3.86 7.46
CA CYS A 33 4.92 -3.34 6.27
C CYS A 33 4.74 -1.83 6.40
N ALA A 34 5.44 -1.08 5.56
CA ALA A 34 5.36 0.38 5.51
C ALA A 34 4.63 0.84 4.24
N CYS A 35 4.04 2.04 4.29
CA CYS A 35 3.47 2.66 3.10
C CYS A 35 4.56 2.95 2.07
N MET A 36 4.24 2.81 0.80
CA MET A 36 5.18 3.15 -0.26
C MET A 36 5.57 4.63 -0.18
N ASN A 37 6.88 4.91 -0.14
CA ASN A 37 7.36 6.28 -0.15
C ASN A 37 7.17 6.95 -1.52
N LEU A 38 7.40 6.18 -2.59
CA LEU A 38 7.34 6.65 -3.97
C LEU A 38 6.63 5.63 -4.86
N CYS A 39 5.80 6.11 -5.77
CA CYS A 39 5.25 5.33 -6.87
C CYS A 39 5.99 5.66 -8.18
N LYS A 40 6.00 4.70 -9.11
CA LYS A 40 6.52 4.97 -10.46
C LYS A 40 5.68 6.05 -11.14
N ARG A 41 6.35 6.98 -11.82
CA ARG A 41 5.71 8.10 -12.53
C ARG A 41 5.11 7.62 -13.85
N HIS A 42 3.98 6.93 -13.78
CA HIS A 42 3.13 6.62 -14.93
C HIS A 42 1.78 7.31 -14.72
N TYR A 43 1.29 8.01 -15.75
CA TYR A 43 0.00 8.69 -15.70
C TYR A 43 -1.08 7.79 -16.29
N LYS A 44 -1.92 7.23 -15.42
CA LYS A 44 -3.12 6.45 -15.74
C LYS A 44 -4.17 6.78 -14.68
N PRO A 45 -4.86 7.91 -14.80
CA PRO A 45 -5.68 8.44 -13.72
C PRO A 45 -6.78 7.47 -13.32
N VAL A 46 -7.03 7.36 -12.02
CA VAL A 46 -8.08 6.52 -11.44
C VAL A 46 -8.87 7.34 -10.43
N CYS A 47 -10.18 7.08 -10.36
CA CYS A 47 -11.04 7.64 -9.33
C CYS A 47 -10.99 6.76 -8.07
N GLY A 48 -10.71 7.38 -6.92
CA GLY A 48 -10.80 6.73 -5.62
C GLY A 48 -12.21 6.80 -5.03
N SER A 49 -12.57 5.84 -4.19
CA SER A 49 -13.85 5.82 -3.47
C SER A 49 -14.02 6.98 -2.48
N ASP A 50 -12.96 7.74 -2.21
CA ASP A 50 -12.99 9.01 -1.48
C ASP A 50 -13.44 10.20 -2.35
N GLY A 51 -13.57 9.99 -3.66
CA GLY A 51 -13.94 11.00 -4.64
C GLY A 51 -12.77 11.83 -5.15
N GLU A 52 -11.53 11.41 -4.91
CA GLU A 52 -10.34 12.07 -5.42
C GLU A 52 -9.78 11.33 -6.65
N PHE A 53 -9.22 12.09 -7.59
CA PHE A 53 -8.44 11.53 -8.69
C PHE A 53 -6.98 11.32 -8.28
N TYR A 54 -6.47 10.13 -8.61
CA TYR A 54 -5.08 9.77 -8.38
C TYR A 54 -4.37 9.56 -9.70
N ALA A 55 -3.11 9.96 -9.78
CA ALA A 55 -2.34 9.89 -11.03
C ALA A 55 -2.19 8.45 -11.56
N ASN A 56 -2.23 7.44 -10.69
CA ASN A 56 -2.24 6.02 -11.04
C ASN A 56 -2.72 5.13 -9.87
N HIS A 57 -2.87 3.83 -10.14
CA HIS A 57 -3.29 2.84 -9.14
C HIS A 57 -2.37 2.78 -7.91
N CYS A 58 -1.06 3.00 -8.07
CA CYS A 58 -0.11 2.98 -6.96
C CYS A 58 -0.36 4.16 -6.02
N GLU A 59 -0.63 5.35 -6.57
CA GLU A 59 -0.95 6.55 -5.79
C GLU A 59 -2.25 6.37 -4.97
N VAL A 60 -3.30 5.75 -5.54
CA VAL A 60 -4.53 5.39 -4.77
C VAL A 60 -4.16 4.55 -3.55
N HIS A 61 -3.39 3.49 -3.73
CA HIS A 61 -3.10 2.56 -2.63
C HIS A 61 -2.12 3.15 -1.62
N ARG A 62 -1.18 3.97 -2.10
CA ARG A 62 -0.28 4.74 -1.25
C ARG A 62 -1.07 5.72 -0.37
N ALA A 63 -2.00 6.47 -0.96
CA ALA A 63 -2.87 7.37 -0.22
C ALA A 63 -3.75 6.63 0.79
N ALA A 64 -4.32 5.48 0.41
CA ALA A 64 -5.07 4.61 1.31
C ALA A 64 -4.24 4.22 2.54
N CYS A 65 -2.97 3.83 2.30
CA CYS A 65 -2.04 3.48 3.38
C CYS A 65 -1.72 4.69 4.28
N LEU A 66 -1.39 5.84 3.69
CA LEU A 66 -1.00 7.04 4.43
C LEU A 66 -2.16 7.65 5.23
N LYS A 67 -3.35 7.72 4.64
CA LYS A 67 -4.58 8.20 5.29
C LYS A 67 -5.14 7.17 6.28
N LYS A 68 -4.59 5.95 6.34
CA LYS A 68 -5.14 4.81 7.10
C LYS A 68 -6.63 4.56 6.78
N GLN A 69 -7.01 4.80 5.54
CA GLN A 69 -8.38 4.71 5.05
C GLN A 69 -8.45 3.70 3.91
N LYS A 70 -9.53 2.91 3.86
CA LYS A 70 -9.78 2.03 2.73
C LYS A 70 -10.25 2.87 1.54
N ILE A 71 -9.38 3.02 0.54
CA ILE A 71 -9.70 3.68 -0.73
C ILE A 71 -9.64 2.61 -1.82
N THR A 72 -10.76 2.37 -2.48
CA THR A 72 -10.85 1.47 -3.62
C THR A 72 -10.95 2.27 -4.90
N ILE A 73 -10.49 1.71 -6.02
CA ILE A 73 -10.70 2.32 -7.33
C ILE A 73 -12.18 2.12 -7.70
N VAL A 74 -12.85 3.20 -8.08
CA VAL A 74 -14.26 3.22 -8.50
C VAL A 74 -14.38 3.74 -9.94
N HIS A 75 -15.61 3.86 -10.45
CA HIS A 75 -15.81 4.35 -11.80
C HIS A 75 -15.45 5.84 -11.88
N ASN A 76 -14.90 6.26 -13.02
CA ASN A 76 -14.44 7.65 -13.16
C ASN A 76 -15.59 8.66 -12.98
N GLU A 77 -16.82 8.29 -13.33
CA GLU A 77 -18.02 9.11 -13.17
C GLU A 77 -18.23 9.53 -11.70
N ASP A 78 -17.89 8.66 -10.74
CA ASP A 78 -18.07 8.93 -9.31
C ASP A 78 -17.23 10.13 -8.81
N CYS A 79 -16.12 10.46 -9.48
CA CYS A 79 -15.29 11.63 -9.17
C CYS A 79 -15.63 12.85 -10.04
N PHE A 80 -16.20 12.68 -11.23
CA PHE A 80 -16.52 13.80 -12.12
C PHE A 80 -17.76 14.59 -11.68
N PHE A 81 -18.69 13.96 -10.98
CA PHE A 81 -19.94 14.58 -10.52
C PHE A 81 -19.90 15.07 -9.07
N LYS A 82 -18.69 15.23 -8.49
CA LYS A 82 -18.49 15.59 -7.09
C LYS A 82 -17.91 16.99 -6.92
#